data_AF-A0A534HHP6-F1
#
_entry.id   AF-A0A534HHP6-F1
#
_cell.length_a   1.000
_cell.length_b   1.000
_cell.length_c   1.000
_cell.angle_alpha   90.00
_cell.angle_beta   90.00
_cell.angle_gamma   90.00
#
_symmetry.space_group_name_H-M   'P 1'
#
loop_
_entity.id
_entity.type
_entity.pdbx_description
1 polymer ?
#
loop_
_entity_poly.entity_id
_entity_poly.type
_entity_poly.pdbx_seq_one_letter_code
_entity_poly.pdbx_strand_id
1 'polypeptide(L)'
;MDDPKRSATARTGLGVWMLQHATGVLAAAVLASQANAAPDAVTYQLQERCGHSAEQWFKRNFREVENTKDGQALRSFRNHYNTKLNKCIVIVYTTSLNYRAKPKSTNVSESLVDLNENNELGSFFETNGHEVIACTFGDKNCASRAEWEQLIKPYLEN
;
A
#
# COMPACT_ATOMS: atom_id res chain seq x y z
N MET A 1 -29.82 59.65 60.41
CA MET A 1 -29.00 58.68 59.66
C MET A 1 -29.39 58.78 58.20
N ASP A 2 -28.47 59.36 57.43
CA ASP A 2 -28.16 59.12 56.02
C ASP A 2 -29.32 59.12 54.99
N ASP A 3 -29.64 60.31 54.49
CA ASP A 3 -29.40 60.80 53.11
C ASP A 3 -28.87 59.76 52.06
N PRO A 4 -28.97 59.98 50.73
CA PRO A 4 -30.07 60.55 49.94
C PRO A 4 -30.16 60.11 48.44
N LYS A 5 -31.06 60.82 47.74
CA LYS A 5 -31.02 61.30 46.33
C LYS A 5 -31.47 60.30 45.24
N ARG A 6 -32.65 60.53 44.63
CA ARG A 6 -32.99 61.57 43.61
C ARG A 6 -32.13 61.41 42.36
N SER A 7 -32.61 61.56 41.14
CA SER A 7 -33.93 61.89 40.59
C SER A 7 -33.73 61.90 39.06
N ALA A 8 -34.84 61.76 38.36
CA ALA A 8 -35.15 62.13 36.96
C ALA A 8 -34.19 63.15 36.30
N THR A 9 -34.06 63.22 34.97
CA THR A 9 -35.10 63.57 33.98
C THR A 9 -34.41 63.47 32.59
N ALA A 10 -34.97 62.80 31.59
CA ALA A 10 -35.81 63.32 30.49
C ALA A 10 -35.13 64.19 29.41
N ARG A 11 -35.67 64.06 28.18
CA ARG A 11 -35.49 64.84 26.94
C ARG A 11 -34.28 64.40 26.08
N THR A 12 -34.31 64.34 24.76
CA THR A 12 -35.18 64.93 23.72
C THR A 12 -34.85 64.21 22.40
N GLY A 13 -35.82 64.08 21.48
CA GLY A 13 -35.55 63.64 20.12
C GLY A 13 -34.85 64.72 19.28
N LEU A 14 -34.25 64.30 18.17
CA LEU A 14 -34.01 65.05 16.93
C LEU A 14 -33.43 64.08 15.90
N GLY A 15 -33.99 64.09 14.69
CA GLY A 15 -33.63 63.14 13.65
C GLY A 15 -32.49 63.59 12.74
N VAL A 16 -32.50 62.90 11.60
CA VAL A 16 -32.00 63.26 10.27
C VAL A 16 -30.61 62.73 9.86
N TRP A 17 -30.63 62.23 8.62
CA TRP A 17 -29.59 62.04 7.60
C TRP A 17 -28.97 60.65 7.48
N MET A 18 -29.52 59.90 6.51
CA MET A 18 -28.81 58.88 5.74
C MET A 18 -27.51 59.48 5.21
N LEU A 19 -26.36 58.88 5.54
CA LEU A 19 -25.15 59.00 4.74
C LEU A 19 -24.73 57.62 4.25
N GLN A 20 -25.03 57.42 2.97
CA GLN A 20 -24.55 56.40 2.05
C GLN A 20 -23.05 56.15 2.24
N HIS A 21 -22.69 54.93 2.69
CA HIS A 21 -21.34 54.40 2.57
C HIS A 21 -21.42 53.07 1.84
N ALA A 22 -21.07 53.11 0.56
CA ALA A 22 -20.80 51.94 -0.25
C ALA A 22 -19.59 51.21 0.35
N THR A 23 -19.85 50.14 1.11
CA THR A 23 -18.81 49.16 1.46
C THR A 23 -18.90 48.04 0.44
N GLY A 24 -18.06 48.17 -0.60
CA GLY A 24 -17.83 47.09 -1.55
C GLY A 24 -17.22 45.91 -0.81
N VAL A 25 -17.98 44.83 -0.68
CA VAL A 25 -17.46 43.54 -0.23
C VAL A 25 -16.70 42.94 -1.41
N LEU A 26 -15.37 43.03 -1.37
CA LEU A 26 -14.49 42.25 -2.25
C LEU A 26 -14.62 40.78 -1.87
N ALA A 27 -15.50 40.06 -2.55
CA ALA A 27 -15.55 38.61 -2.50
C ALA A 27 -14.34 38.05 -3.26
N ALA A 28 -13.27 37.71 -2.54
CA ALA A 28 -12.18 36.91 -3.09
C ALA A 28 -12.69 35.47 -3.28
N ALA A 29 -13.18 35.16 -4.49
CA ALA A 29 -13.51 33.80 -4.88
C ALA A 29 -12.21 33.00 -5.00
N VAL A 30 -11.89 32.21 -3.97
CA VAL A 30 -10.82 31.21 -4.02
C VAL A 30 -11.28 30.12 -4.98
N LEU A 31 -10.75 30.15 -6.20
CA LEU A 31 -10.87 29.03 -7.14
C LEU A 31 -10.02 27.88 -6.61
N ALA A 32 -10.63 26.99 -5.84
CA ALA A 32 -10.04 25.69 -5.56
C ALA A 32 -9.99 24.91 -6.88
N SER A 33 -8.80 24.84 -7.47
CA SER A 33 -8.51 23.95 -8.59
C SER A 33 -8.70 22.51 -8.13
N GLN A 34 -9.90 21.96 -8.33
CA GLN A 34 -10.12 20.54 -8.19
C GLN A 34 -9.45 19.87 -9.39
N ALA A 35 -8.17 19.55 -9.23
CA ALA A 35 -7.47 18.66 -10.14
C ALA A 35 -8.08 17.27 -9.95
N ASN A 36 -9.13 16.98 -10.72
CA ASN A 36 -9.67 15.63 -10.86
C ASN A 36 -8.63 14.82 -11.66
N ALA A 37 -7.59 14.33 -10.98
CA ALA A 37 -6.83 13.22 -11.51
C ALA A 37 -7.83 12.08 -11.74
N ALA A 38 -7.97 11.64 -12.99
CA ALA A 38 -8.82 10.50 -13.31
C ALA A 38 -8.40 9.33 -12.40
N PRO A 39 -9.34 8.53 -11.85
CA PRO A 39 -9.04 7.39 -10.98
C PRO A 39 -7.95 6.46 -11.54
N ASP A 40 -7.87 6.39 -12.87
CA ASP A 40 -6.89 5.61 -13.62
C ASP A 40 -5.45 6.14 -13.49
N ALA A 41 -5.28 7.47 -13.46
CA ALA A 41 -3.95 8.08 -13.34
C ALA A 41 -3.32 7.83 -11.97
N VAL A 42 -4.13 7.88 -10.90
CA VAL A 42 -3.67 7.58 -9.54
C VAL A 42 -3.32 6.09 -9.41
N THR A 43 -4.19 5.20 -9.91
CA THR A 43 -3.94 3.75 -9.90
C THR A 43 -2.67 3.39 -10.67
N TYR A 44 -2.46 3.98 -11.85
CA TYR A 44 -1.25 3.79 -12.62
C TYR A 44 0.02 4.23 -11.85
N GLN A 45 0.00 5.41 -11.23
CA GLN A 45 1.13 5.91 -10.45
C GLN A 45 1.47 5.01 -9.25
N LEU A 46 0.45 4.43 -8.60
CA LEU A 46 0.64 3.50 -7.49
C LEU A 46 1.25 2.18 -7.96
N GLN A 47 0.79 1.66 -9.10
CA GLN A 47 1.37 0.46 -9.73
C GLN A 47 2.82 0.69 -10.17
N GLU A 48 3.13 1.84 -10.78
CA GLU A 48 4.49 2.21 -11.19
C GLU A 48 5.43 2.30 -9.99
N ARG A 49 4.99 2.99 -8.92
CA ARG A 49 5.74 3.08 -7.66
C ARG A 49 5.99 1.70 -7.06
N CYS A 50 4.98 0.84 -7.04
CA CYS A 50 5.11 -0.53 -6.56
C CYS A 50 6.15 -1.32 -7.38
N GLY A 51 6.13 -1.21 -8.72
CA GLY A 51 7.12 -1.85 -9.59
C GLY A 51 8.55 -1.41 -9.30
N HIS A 52 8.78 -0.10 -9.22
CA HIS A 52 10.10 0.44 -8.93
C HIS A 52 10.61 0.03 -7.54
N SER A 53 9.75 0.11 -6.51
CA SER A 53 10.12 -0.33 -5.16
C SER A 53 10.43 -1.83 -5.10
N ALA A 54 9.63 -2.66 -5.79
CA ALA A 54 9.83 -4.11 -5.84
C ALA A 54 11.14 -4.48 -6.52
N GLU A 55 11.46 -3.86 -7.66
CA GLU A 55 12.73 -4.10 -8.37
C GLU A 55 13.94 -3.74 -7.50
N GLN A 56 13.91 -2.57 -6.85
CA GLN A 56 14.98 -2.17 -5.95
C GLN A 56 15.12 -3.10 -4.75
N TRP A 57 14.00 -3.52 -4.15
CA TRP A 57 14.00 -4.46 -3.04
C TRP A 57 14.55 -5.82 -3.47
N PHE A 58 14.15 -6.33 -4.63
CA PHE A 58 14.62 -7.61 -5.12
C PHE A 58 16.13 -7.61 -5.35
N LYS A 59 16.66 -6.58 -6.03
CA LYS A 59 18.11 -6.42 -6.29
C LYS A 59 18.95 -6.30 -5.01
N ARG A 60 18.39 -5.72 -3.94
CA ARG A 60 19.07 -5.61 -2.64
C ARG A 60 19.16 -6.93 -1.89
N ASN A 61 18.13 -7.78 -2.02
CA ASN A 61 17.98 -8.98 -1.20
C ASN A 61 18.40 -10.27 -1.91
N PHE A 62 18.43 -10.28 -3.25
CA PHE A 62 18.63 -11.51 -4.02
C PHE A 62 19.67 -11.33 -5.13
N ARG A 63 20.34 -12.44 -5.44
CA ARG A 63 21.01 -12.66 -6.72
C ARG A 63 20.08 -13.47 -7.61
N GLU A 64 19.84 -12.98 -8.83
CA GLU A 64 19.00 -13.66 -9.83
C GLU A 64 19.53 -15.05 -10.14
N VAL A 65 20.84 -15.19 -10.34
CA VAL A 65 21.49 -16.47 -10.56
C VAL A 65 22.60 -16.64 -9.54
N GLU A 66 22.59 -17.79 -8.89
CA GLU A 66 23.62 -18.20 -7.94
C GLU A 66 24.10 -19.60 -8.30
N ASN A 67 25.38 -19.72 -8.64
CA ASN A 67 26.01 -20.98 -9.00
C ASN A 67 27.01 -21.37 -7.91
N THR A 68 26.92 -22.60 -7.44
CA THR A 68 27.87 -23.19 -6.50
C THR A 68 28.28 -24.58 -6.99
N LYS A 69 29.30 -25.16 -6.36
CA LYS A 69 29.67 -26.57 -6.60
C LYS A 69 28.56 -27.56 -6.22
N ASP A 70 27.68 -27.16 -5.31
CA ASP A 70 26.67 -28.03 -4.70
C ASP A 70 25.28 -27.89 -5.35
N GLY A 71 25.11 -26.87 -6.20
CA GLY A 71 23.83 -26.56 -6.81
C GLY A 71 23.78 -25.22 -7.53
N GLN A 72 22.64 -24.93 -8.12
CA GLN A 72 22.31 -23.65 -8.77
C GLN A 72 20.98 -23.15 -8.23
N ALA A 73 20.85 -21.85 -8.01
CA ALA A 73 19.57 -21.20 -7.73
C ALA A 73 19.28 -20.13 -8.79
N LEU A 74 18.05 -20.13 -9.29
CA LEU A 74 17.48 -19.09 -10.15
C LEU A 74 16.34 -18.42 -9.38
N ARG A 75 16.36 -17.10 -9.30
CA ARG A 75 15.38 -16.28 -8.59
C ARG A 75 14.78 -15.26 -9.54
N SER A 76 13.48 -15.07 -9.45
CA SER A 76 12.73 -14.02 -10.16
C SER A 76 11.60 -13.52 -9.26
N PHE A 77 10.95 -12.43 -9.66
CA PHE A 77 9.81 -11.91 -8.91
C PHE A 77 8.73 -11.37 -9.85
N ARG A 78 7.53 -11.22 -9.30
CA ARG A 78 6.45 -10.42 -9.86
C ARG A 78 5.93 -9.48 -8.77
N ASN A 79 5.41 -8.34 -9.16
CA ASN A 79 4.78 -7.38 -8.25
C ASN A 79 3.37 -7.03 -8.73
N HIS A 80 2.51 -6.70 -7.77
CA HIS A 80 1.14 -6.29 -8.00
C HIS A 80 0.73 -5.26 -6.95
N TYR A 81 0.28 -4.09 -7.38
CA TYR A 81 -0.38 -3.17 -6.46
C TYR A 81 -1.85 -3.56 -6.33
N ASN A 82 -2.19 -4.10 -5.16
CA ASN A 82 -3.54 -4.50 -4.82
C ASN A 82 -4.31 -3.27 -4.32
N THR A 83 -5.25 -2.81 -5.12
CA THR A 83 -6.04 -1.60 -4.85
C THR A 83 -7.02 -1.79 -3.70
N LYS A 84 -7.57 -3.00 -3.52
CA LYS A 84 -8.49 -3.33 -2.43
C LYS A 84 -7.80 -3.30 -1.07
N LEU A 85 -6.56 -3.77 -1.04
CA LEU A 85 -5.75 -3.83 0.17
C LEU A 85 -4.90 -2.56 0.37
N ASN A 86 -4.76 -1.73 -0.66
CA ASN A 86 -3.82 -0.59 -0.70
C ASN A 86 -2.39 -1.04 -0.38
N LYS A 87 -1.94 -2.16 -0.97
CA LYS A 87 -0.65 -2.80 -0.69
C LYS A 87 0.09 -3.16 -1.97
N CYS A 88 1.41 -3.03 -1.94
CA CYS A 88 2.33 -3.50 -2.97
C CYS A 88 2.79 -4.91 -2.62
N ILE A 89 2.19 -5.88 -3.30
CA ILE A 89 2.46 -7.29 -3.09
C ILE A 89 3.55 -7.75 -4.05
N VAL A 90 4.52 -8.50 -3.55
CA VAL A 90 5.59 -9.13 -4.33
C VAL A 90 5.54 -10.63 -4.10
N ILE A 91 5.63 -11.41 -5.18
CA ILE A 91 5.88 -12.84 -5.10
C ILE A 91 7.25 -13.15 -5.68
N VAL A 92 8.11 -13.78 -4.87
CA VAL A 92 9.45 -14.21 -5.26
C VAL A 92 9.39 -15.70 -5.61
N TYR A 93 9.87 -16.05 -6.79
CA TYR A 93 10.01 -17.43 -7.25
C TYR A 93 11.48 -17.83 -7.16
N THR A 94 11.77 -18.95 -6.51
CA THR A 94 13.11 -19.55 -6.47
C THR A 94 13.05 -20.97 -6.99
N THR A 95 13.88 -21.31 -7.97
CA THR A 95 14.14 -22.70 -8.38
C THR A 95 15.58 -23.04 -8.04
N SER A 96 15.79 -24.12 -7.30
CA SER A 96 17.12 -24.58 -6.88
C SER A 96 17.38 -26.02 -7.32
N LEU A 97 18.49 -26.25 -8.02
CA LEU A 97 18.99 -27.58 -8.36
C LEU A 97 19.97 -28.02 -7.28
N ASN A 98 19.72 -29.18 -6.65
CA ASN A 98 20.61 -29.78 -5.67
C ASN A 98 21.42 -30.91 -6.32
N TYR A 99 22.72 -30.65 -6.54
CA TYR A 99 23.61 -31.62 -7.18
C TYR A 99 24.12 -32.70 -6.21
N ARG A 100 23.99 -32.48 -4.90
CA ARG A 100 24.40 -33.44 -3.86
C ARG A 100 23.34 -34.48 -3.54
N ALA A 101 22.07 -34.17 -3.79
CA ALA A 101 20.97 -35.11 -3.61
C ALA A 101 21.17 -36.34 -4.51
N LYS A 102 20.81 -37.52 -3.99
CA LYS A 102 20.84 -38.80 -4.73
C LYS A 102 19.45 -39.47 -4.61
N PRO A 103 18.60 -39.43 -5.65
CA PRO A 103 18.81 -38.77 -6.95
C PRO A 103 18.88 -37.24 -6.84
N LYS A 104 19.42 -36.58 -7.88
CA LYS A 104 19.41 -35.11 -7.95
C LYS A 104 17.98 -34.60 -7.77
N SER A 105 17.82 -33.51 -7.04
CA SER A 105 16.50 -32.92 -6.78
C SER A 105 16.42 -31.48 -7.25
N THR A 106 15.19 -31.08 -7.57
CA THR A 106 14.84 -29.70 -7.87
C THR A 106 13.89 -29.21 -6.81
N ASN A 107 14.21 -28.10 -6.17
CA ASN A 107 13.35 -27.45 -5.22
C ASN A 107 12.75 -26.18 -5.84
N VAL A 108 11.47 -25.95 -5.63
CA VAL A 108 10.79 -24.72 -6.02
C VAL A 108 10.22 -24.08 -4.76
N SER A 109 10.46 -22.78 -4.60
CA SER A 109 9.86 -22.00 -3.52
C SER A 109 9.19 -20.75 -4.05
N GLU A 110 8.13 -20.35 -3.38
CA GLU A 110 7.43 -19.09 -3.59
C GLU A 110 7.29 -18.38 -2.25
N SER A 111 7.62 -17.09 -2.20
CA SER A 111 7.42 -16.26 -0.99
C SER A 111 6.57 -15.05 -1.36
N LEU A 112 5.44 -14.87 -0.68
CA LEU A 112 4.57 -13.71 -0.83
C LEU A 112 4.92 -12.67 0.22
N VAL A 113 5.20 -11.44 -0.21
CA VAL A 113 5.66 -10.34 0.63
C VAL A 113 4.77 -9.13 0.42
N ASP A 114 4.33 -8.48 1.49
CA ASP A 114 3.83 -7.12 1.41
C ASP A 114 5.01 -6.16 1.62
N LEU A 115 5.33 -5.43 0.57
CA LEU A 115 6.49 -4.56 0.51
C LEU A 115 6.31 -3.27 1.31
N ASN A 116 5.06 -2.83 1.55
CA ASN A 116 4.78 -1.64 2.33
C ASN A 116 5.13 -1.85 3.81
N GLU A 117 4.83 -3.04 4.33
CA GLU A 117 5.11 -3.44 5.72
C GLU A 117 6.43 -4.21 5.85
N ASN A 118 7.04 -4.60 4.73
CA ASN A 118 8.24 -5.45 4.66
C ASN A 118 8.08 -6.75 5.47
N ASN A 119 6.92 -7.40 5.32
CA ASN A 119 6.54 -8.64 5.98
C ASN A 119 6.29 -9.76 4.97
N GLU A 120 6.77 -10.96 5.28
CA GLU A 120 6.36 -12.18 4.56
C GLU A 120 4.96 -12.57 5.01
N LEU A 121 4.04 -12.69 4.05
CA LEU A 121 2.65 -13.10 4.28
C LEU A 121 2.52 -14.63 4.27
N GLY A 122 3.38 -15.30 3.51
CA GLY A 122 3.41 -16.75 3.42
C GLY A 122 4.49 -17.25 2.49
N SER A 123 4.76 -18.55 2.57
CA SER A 123 5.69 -19.23 1.69
C SER A 123 5.22 -20.64 1.34
N PHE A 124 5.62 -21.07 0.15
CA PHE A 124 5.40 -22.40 -0.39
C PHE A 124 6.73 -23.00 -0.80
N PHE A 125 6.93 -24.27 -0.49
CA PHE A 125 8.14 -25.01 -0.81
C PHE A 125 7.80 -26.44 -1.23
N GLU A 126 8.19 -26.79 -2.45
CA GLU A 126 8.03 -28.14 -2.99
C GLU A 126 9.36 -28.68 -3.51
N THR A 127 9.51 -30.00 -3.47
CA THR A 127 10.61 -30.71 -4.11
C THR A 127 10.09 -31.62 -5.22
N ASN A 128 10.87 -31.70 -6.29
CA ASN A 128 10.64 -32.49 -7.49
C ASN A 128 9.26 -32.27 -8.15
N GLY A 129 8.62 -31.12 -7.88
CA GLY A 129 7.35 -30.70 -8.46
C GLY A 129 6.11 -31.44 -7.95
N HIS A 130 6.21 -32.22 -6.87
CA HIS A 130 5.05 -32.97 -6.33
C HIS A 130 5.05 -33.13 -4.81
N GLU A 131 6.20 -33.07 -4.15
CA GLU A 131 6.30 -33.23 -2.71
C GLU A 131 6.32 -31.85 -2.05
N VAL A 132 5.21 -31.46 -1.42
CA VAL A 132 5.12 -30.23 -0.62
C VAL A 132 5.86 -30.45 0.70
N ILE A 133 6.91 -29.66 0.92
CA ILE A 133 7.74 -29.72 2.11
C ILE A 133 7.27 -28.71 3.16
N ALA A 134 6.86 -27.53 2.73
CA ALA A 134 6.31 -26.50 3.60
C ALA A 134 5.30 -25.63 2.82
N CYS A 135 4.24 -25.20 3.49
CA CYS A 135 3.26 -24.27 2.94
C CYS A 135 2.59 -23.54 4.11
N THR A 136 2.87 -22.26 4.25
CA THR A 136 2.39 -21.42 5.35
C THR A 136 1.81 -20.12 4.81
N PHE A 137 0.75 -19.64 5.44
CA PHE A 137 0.11 -18.35 5.12
C PHE A 137 -0.47 -17.72 6.38
N GLY A 138 0.22 -16.73 6.93
CA GLY A 138 -0.04 -16.25 8.30
C GLY A 138 0.01 -17.41 9.29
N ASP A 139 -1.09 -17.60 10.04
CA ASP A 139 -1.22 -18.69 11.02
C ASP A 139 -1.76 -20.01 10.43
N LYS A 140 -1.95 -20.07 9.10
CA LYS A 140 -2.49 -21.24 8.41
C LYS A 140 -1.38 -22.05 7.75
N ASN A 141 -1.58 -23.36 7.69
CA ASN A 141 -0.82 -24.25 6.82
C ASN A 141 -1.69 -24.66 5.63
N CYS A 142 -1.04 -24.99 4.53
CA CYS A 142 -1.65 -25.58 3.34
C CYS A 142 -0.95 -26.90 2.99
N ALA A 143 -1.60 -27.75 2.21
CA ALA A 143 -1.13 -29.09 1.88
C ALA A 143 -0.80 -29.27 0.40
N SER A 144 -1.16 -28.32 -0.46
CA SER A 144 -1.00 -28.44 -1.90
C SER A 144 -0.71 -27.10 -2.59
N ARG A 145 -0.16 -27.18 -3.80
CA ARG A 145 0.00 -26.03 -4.69
C ARG A 145 -1.33 -25.35 -5.00
N ALA A 146 -2.40 -26.11 -5.19
CA ALA A 146 -3.73 -25.57 -5.45
C ALA A 146 -4.26 -24.75 -4.25
N GLU A 147 -4.04 -25.22 -3.02
CA GLU A 147 -4.40 -24.46 -1.81
C GLU A 147 -3.54 -23.20 -1.66
N TRP A 148 -2.23 -23.29 -1.91
CA TRP A 148 -1.34 -22.14 -1.92
C TRP A 148 -1.83 -21.06 -2.89
N GLU A 149 -2.12 -21.45 -4.14
CA GLU A 149 -2.63 -20.54 -5.18
C GLU A 149 -3.95 -19.89 -4.76
N GLN A 150 -4.87 -20.65 -4.15
CA GLN A 150 -6.13 -20.12 -3.63
C GLN A 150 -5.92 -19.10 -2.50
N LEU A 151 -4.96 -19.35 -1.61
CA LEU A 151 -4.66 -18.46 -0.48
C LEU A 151 -4.07 -17.12 -0.92
N ILE A 152 -3.16 -17.14 -1.90
CA ILE A 152 -2.47 -15.92 -2.35
C ILE A 152 -3.29 -15.13 -3.39
N LYS A 153 -4.24 -15.76 -4.07
CA LYS A 153 -5.05 -15.14 -5.13
C LYS A 153 -5.65 -13.77 -4.75
N PRO A 154 -6.25 -13.57 -3.56
CA PRO A 154 -6.82 -12.28 -3.18
C PRO A 154 -5.79 -11.14 -3.08
N TYR A 155 -4.50 -11.45 -2.99
CA TYR A 155 -3.40 -10.49 -2.89
C TYR A 155 -2.84 -10.12 -4.26
N LEU A 156 -2.94 -11.02 -5.24
CA LEU A 156 -2.37 -10.85 -6.58
C LEU A 156 -3.39 -10.40 -7.64
N GLU A 157 -4.66 -10.23 -7.26
CA GLU A 157 -5.75 -9.83 -8.15
C GLU A 157 -6.55 -8.65 -7.60
N ASN A 158 -7.09 -7.84 -8.51
CA ASN A 158 -8.05 -6.74 -8.26
C ASN A 158 -9.44 -7.12 -8.74
#